data_AF-A0A938F7J1-F1
#
_entry.id   AF-A0A938F7J1-F1
#
_cell.length_a   1.000
_cell.length_b   1.000
_cell.length_c   1.000
_cell.angle_alpha   90.00
_cell.angle_beta   90.00
_cell.angle_gamma   90.00
#
_symmetry.space_group_name_H-M   'P 1'
#
loop_
_entity.id
_entity.type
_entity.pdbx_description
1 polymer ?
#
loop_
_entity_poly.entity_id
_entity_poly.type
_entity_poly.pdbx_seq_one_letter_code
_entity_poly.pdbx_strand_id
1 'polypeptide(L)'
;MTGEVLARGDSGDSVSRLTNALHSLGFLTKAGSLFDESVVEAVRALQQSRGLKVTGECDQKTLQALEEARWRLGDRVIELTTPMTRGDDVATLQRRLLGMGFDVGRADGIFGPKSVIALKEFQRSVGLEGDGRCGETTVVALIRLTRTVAGGPATALREDALRNRKGPSLLEKVIVLDPSWGGANPGHSFGAITESEFTFDLASRLSKRLGELGVEVHLTRTADQSPGEPARIELANKVSADLVISLHCDNYTNERAEGVASYYFGNEGEGV
;
A
#
# COMPACT_ATOMS: atom_id res chain seq x y z
N MET A 1 2.62 -18.30 -10.47
CA MET A 1 3.64 -17.96 -11.49
C MET A 1 4.66 -17.09 -10.79
N THR A 2 5.88 -17.59 -10.62
CA THR A 2 6.98 -16.87 -9.97
C THR A 2 7.26 -15.60 -10.76
N GLY A 3 6.97 -14.44 -10.17
CA GLY A 3 7.29 -13.14 -10.78
C GLY A 3 8.80 -13.06 -10.97
N GLU A 4 9.22 -12.74 -12.20
CA GLU A 4 10.63 -12.54 -12.53
C GLU A 4 11.14 -11.35 -11.71
N VAL A 5 12.02 -11.62 -10.74
CA VAL A 5 12.70 -10.60 -9.94
C VAL A 5 13.91 -10.17 -10.75
N LEU A 6 14.01 -8.88 -11.06
CA LEU A 6 15.19 -8.32 -11.72
C LEU A 6 16.22 -7.91 -10.66
N ALA A 7 17.45 -8.37 -10.81
CA ALA A 7 18.53 -8.13 -9.88
C ALA A 7 19.83 -7.71 -10.59
N ARG A 8 20.83 -7.35 -9.78
CA ARG A 8 22.14 -6.93 -10.28
C ARG A 8 22.75 -7.99 -11.21
N GLY A 9 23.18 -7.54 -12.38
CA GLY A 9 23.77 -8.40 -13.41
C GLY A 9 22.79 -8.82 -14.50
N ASP A 10 21.48 -8.63 -14.30
CA ASP A 10 20.49 -8.88 -15.34
C ASP A 10 20.63 -7.89 -16.49
N SER A 11 20.26 -8.32 -17.69
CA SER A 11 20.26 -7.49 -18.89
C SER A 11 19.15 -7.88 -19.86
N GLY A 12 18.78 -6.97 -20.76
CA GLY A 12 17.80 -7.21 -21.81
C GLY A 12 16.68 -6.17 -21.85
N ASP A 13 15.58 -6.51 -22.53
CA ASP A 13 14.47 -5.59 -22.78
C ASP A 13 13.75 -5.18 -21.49
N SER A 14 13.56 -6.12 -20.56
CA SER A 14 12.92 -5.86 -19.25
C SER A 14 13.71 -4.83 -18.45
N VAL A 15 15.05 -4.98 -18.40
CA VAL A 15 15.95 -4.01 -17.74
C VAL A 15 15.93 -2.68 -18.47
N SER A 16 15.92 -2.68 -19.80
CA SER A 16 15.86 -1.43 -20.59
C SER A 16 14.56 -0.66 -20.34
N ARG A 17 13.42 -1.32 -20.18
CA ARG A 17 12.16 -0.67 -19.80
C ARG A 17 12.23 -0.10 -18.39
N LEU A 18 12.76 -0.87 -17.44
CA LEU A 18 12.96 -0.45 -16.06
C LEU A 18 13.84 0.81 -15.97
N THR A 19 15.01 0.81 -16.60
CA THR A 19 15.94 1.94 -16.54
C THR A 19 15.38 3.18 -17.23
N ASN A 20 14.64 3.03 -18.33
CA ASN A 20 13.94 4.14 -18.98
C ASN A 20 12.87 4.76 -18.07
N ALA A 21 12.10 3.94 -17.35
CA ALA A 21 11.11 4.42 -16.39
C ALA A 21 11.78 5.10 -15.18
N LEU A 22 12.85 4.53 -14.63
CA LEU A 22 13.60 5.16 -13.54
C LEU A 22 14.23 6.49 -13.97
N HIS A 23 14.71 6.58 -15.21
CA HIS A 23 15.23 7.83 -15.79
C HIS A 23 14.12 8.88 -15.97
N SER A 24 12.95 8.51 -16.50
CA SER A 24 11.84 9.46 -16.67
C SER A 24 11.27 9.99 -15.34
N LEU A 25 11.41 9.19 -14.28
CA LEU A 25 11.06 9.56 -12.91
C LEU A 25 12.18 10.32 -12.18
N GLY A 26 13.37 10.44 -12.77
CA GLY A 26 14.50 11.17 -12.21
C GLY A 26 15.34 10.41 -11.19
N PHE A 27 15.13 9.10 -11.03
CA PHE A 27 15.97 8.24 -10.18
C PHE A 27 17.28 7.84 -10.85
N LEU A 28 17.35 7.88 -12.19
CA LEU A 28 18.56 7.64 -12.97
C LEU A 28 18.91 8.84 -13.85
N THR A 29 20.21 9.09 -14.01
CA THR A 29 20.75 10.12 -14.91
C THR A 29 20.83 9.66 -16.37
N LYS A 30 20.94 8.35 -16.61
CA LYS A 30 20.99 7.75 -17.95
C LYS A 30 20.38 6.35 -17.93
N ALA A 31 19.54 6.06 -18.93
CA ALA A 31 19.01 4.71 -19.13
C ALA A 31 20.05 3.79 -19.81
N GLY A 32 19.99 2.50 -19.48
CA GLY A 32 20.90 1.48 -19.98
C GLY A 32 20.24 0.10 -20.05
N SER A 33 20.93 -0.87 -20.64
CA SER A 33 20.41 -2.24 -20.81
C SER A 33 20.91 -3.24 -19.76
N LEU A 34 21.73 -2.78 -18.80
CA LEU A 34 22.33 -3.58 -17.75
C LEU A 34 21.84 -3.10 -16.37
N PHE A 35 21.51 -4.04 -15.50
CA PHE A 35 21.16 -3.79 -14.11
C PHE A 35 22.44 -3.64 -13.29
N ASP A 36 23.07 -2.48 -13.38
CA ASP A 36 24.31 -2.14 -12.69
C ASP A 36 24.06 -1.51 -11.30
N GLU A 37 25.14 -1.09 -10.62
CA GLU A 37 25.05 -0.48 -9.28
C GLU A 37 24.22 0.82 -9.28
N SER A 38 24.24 1.59 -10.38
CA SER A 38 23.43 2.80 -10.46
C SER A 38 21.93 2.49 -10.50
N VAL A 39 21.56 1.41 -11.20
CA VAL A 39 20.18 0.90 -11.25
C VAL A 39 19.76 0.36 -9.87
N VAL A 40 20.64 -0.37 -9.18
CA VAL A 40 20.39 -0.83 -7.80
C VAL A 40 20.10 0.35 -6.87
N GLU A 41 20.92 1.41 -6.90
CA GLU A 41 20.71 2.60 -6.07
C GLU A 41 19.42 3.35 -6.42
N ALA A 42 19.10 3.46 -7.72
CA ALA A 42 17.84 4.04 -8.17
C ALA A 42 16.62 3.23 -7.70
N VAL A 43 16.69 1.90 -7.74
CA VAL A 43 15.65 1.01 -7.22
C VAL A 43 15.52 1.15 -5.70
N ARG A 44 16.64 1.23 -4.97
CA ARG A 44 16.62 1.48 -3.51
C ARG A 44 15.96 2.83 -3.18
N ALA A 45 16.28 3.87 -3.93
CA ALA A 45 15.68 5.19 -3.77
C ALA A 45 14.16 5.16 -4.04
N LEU A 46 13.72 4.47 -5.09
CA LEU A 46 12.30 4.26 -5.36
C LEU A 46 11.64 3.50 -4.20
N GLN A 47 12.19 2.35 -3.80
CA GLN A 47 11.67 1.53 -2.71
C GLN A 47 11.54 2.34 -1.42
N GLN A 48 12.58 3.11 -1.06
CA GLN A 48 12.57 3.99 0.10
C GLN A 48 11.49 5.07 -0.02
N SER A 49 11.37 5.72 -1.17
CA SER A 49 10.35 6.77 -1.40
C SER A 49 8.91 6.24 -1.33
N ARG A 50 8.73 4.93 -1.53
CA ARG A 50 7.45 4.23 -1.56
C ARG A 50 7.16 3.42 -0.29
N GLY A 51 8.06 3.45 0.70
CA GLY A 51 7.93 2.66 1.93
C GLY A 51 7.99 1.15 1.71
N LEU A 52 8.63 0.69 0.63
CA LEU A 52 8.86 -0.72 0.34
C LEU A 52 10.13 -1.21 1.06
N LYS A 53 10.27 -2.53 1.20
CA LYS A 53 11.52 -3.13 1.68
C LYS A 53 12.64 -2.74 0.72
N VAL A 54 13.67 -2.08 1.24
CA VAL A 54 14.80 -1.57 0.44
C VAL A 54 15.79 -2.71 0.15
N THR A 55 15.46 -3.55 -0.83
CA THR A 55 16.29 -4.69 -1.26
C THR A 55 17.30 -4.29 -2.33
N GLY A 56 16.95 -3.31 -3.19
CA GLY A 56 17.67 -3.02 -4.44
C GLY A 56 17.37 -4.00 -5.57
N GLU A 57 16.46 -4.95 -5.35
CA GLU A 57 15.96 -5.88 -6.36
C GLU A 57 14.56 -5.43 -6.82
N CYS A 58 14.24 -5.62 -8.09
CA CYS A 58 12.95 -5.25 -8.65
C CYS A 58 12.00 -6.44 -8.63
N ASP A 59 11.28 -6.60 -7.51
CA ASP A 59 10.19 -7.56 -7.37
C ASP A 59 8.87 -7.01 -7.97
N GLN A 60 7.81 -7.83 -7.94
CA GLN A 60 6.51 -7.44 -8.47
C GLN A 60 5.96 -6.16 -7.80
N LYS A 61 6.19 -5.97 -6.50
CA LYS A 61 5.73 -4.78 -5.75
C LYS A 61 6.49 -3.54 -6.19
N THR A 62 7.80 -3.66 -6.39
CA THR A 62 8.66 -2.57 -6.90
C THR A 62 8.29 -2.20 -8.33
N LEU A 63 8.05 -3.18 -9.21
CA LEU A 63 7.58 -2.94 -10.57
C LEU A 63 6.19 -2.27 -10.60
N GLN A 64 5.27 -2.69 -9.73
CA GLN A 64 3.98 -2.04 -9.60
C GLN A 64 4.12 -0.58 -9.15
N ALA A 65 4.94 -0.32 -8.12
CA ALA A 65 5.17 1.04 -7.65
C ALA A 65 5.82 1.94 -8.72
N LEU A 66 6.69 1.36 -9.56
CA LEU A 66 7.26 2.04 -10.71
C LEU A 66 6.19 2.40 -11.75
N GLU A 67 5.31 1.45 -12.11
CA GLU A 67 4.21 1.71 -13.04
C GLU A 67 3.22 2.75 -12.51
N GLU A 68 2.89 2.70 -11.23
CA GLU A 68 2.03 3.68 -10.56
C GLU A 68 2.65 5.09 -10.56
N ALA A 69 3.98 5.19 -10.42
CA ALA A 69 4.72 6.45 -10.44
C ALA A 69 4.77 7.13 -11.82
N ARG A 70 4.59 6.37 -12.91
CA ARG A 70 4.68 6.90 -14.28
C ARG A 70 3.56 7.86 -14.64
N TRP A 71 2.41 7.75 -13.98
CA TRP A 71 1.21 8.49 -14.34
C TRP A 71 1.09 9.81 -13.58
N ARG A 72 0.97 10.91 -14.32
CA ARG A 72 0.62 12.22 -13.78
C ARG A 72 -0.83 12.56 -14.08
N LEU A 73 -1.43 13.38 -13.24
CA LEU A 73 -2.82 13.81 -13.43
C LEU A 73 -2.98 14.50 -14.80
N GLY A 74 -3.80 13.91 -15.67
CA GLY A 74 -4.02 14.36 -17.04
C GLY A 74 -3.38 13.47 -18.12
N ASP A 75 -2.48 12.56 -17.76
CA ASP A 75 -1.83 11.65 -18.74
C ASP A 75 -2.78 10.58 -19.28
N ARG A 76 -3.84 10.25 -18.53
CA ARG A 76 -4.88 9.29 -18.89
C ARG A 76 -6.22 9.66 -18.26
N VAL A 77 -7.28 9.03 -18.75
CA VAL A 77 -8.60 9.09 -18.10
C VAL A 77 -8.57 8.20 -16.85
N ILE A 78 -8.95 8.77 -15.71
CA ILE A 78 -9.12 8.01 -14.46
C ILE A 78 -10.60 7.66 -14.30
N GLU A 79 -10.90 6.37 -14.26
CA GLU A 79 -12.25 5.85 -14.04
C GLU A 79 -12.22 4.56 -13.22
N LEU A 80 -13.40 4.15 -12.71
CA LEU A 80 -13.52 2.92 -11.93
C LEU A 80 -13.51 1.71 -12.86
N THR A 81 -12.46 0.89 -12.75
CA THR A 81 -12.24 -0.32 -13.55
C THR A 81 -12.11 -1.56 -12.66
N THR A 82 -12.02 -2.73 -13.28
CA THR A 82 -11.67 -3.99 -12.61
C THR A 82 -10.43 -4.59 -13.29
N PRO A 83 -9.26 -4.65 -12.63
CA PRO A 83 -8.96 -4.14 -11.29
C PRO A 83 -9.10 -2.61 -11.22
N MET A 84 -9.29 -2.06 -10.01
CA MET A 84 -9.43 -0.61 -9.80
C MET A 84 -8.21 0.13 -10.34
N THR A 85 -8.42 1.28 -10.96
CA THR A 85 -7.34 2.14 -11.45
C THR A 85 -6.47 2.61 -10.28
N ARG A 86 -5.15 2.52 -10.44
CA ARG A 86 -4.15 2.89 -9.41
C ARG A 86 -3.04 3.73 -9.99
N GLY A 87 -2.49 4.66 -9.21
CA GLY A 87 -1.34 5.47 -9.62
C GLY A 87 -1.18 6.78 -8.85
N ASP A 88 -0.06 7.45 -9.07
CA ASP A 88 0.23 8.77 -8.49
C ASP A 88 -0.73 9.85 -9.00
N ASP A 89 -1.23 9.70 -10.23
CA ASP A 89 -2.28 10.51 -10.81
C ASP A 89 -3.59 10.42 -10.00
N VAL A 90 -3.96 9.21 -9.57
CA VAL A 90 -5.12 8.95 -8.70
C VAL A 90 -4.91 9.56 -7.33
N ALA A 91 -3.74 9.36 -6.70
CA ALA A 91 -3.43 9.95 -5.40
C ALA A 91 -3.46 11.48 -5.47
N THR A 92 -2.98 12.06 -6.57
CA THR A 92 -3.03 13.50 -6.82
C THR A 92 -4.46 14.01 -6.99
N LEU A 93 -5.30 13.28 -7.72
CA LEU A 93 -6.73 13.59 -7.84
C LEU A 93 -7.41 13.56 -6.47
N GLN A 94 -7.22 12.50 -5.69
CA GLN A 94 -7.78 12.34 -4.35
C GLN A 94 -7.36 13.48 -3.42
N ARG A 95 -6.06 13.83 -3.37
CA ARG A 95 -5.56 14.96 -2.55
C ARG A 95 -6.18 16.29 -2.95
N ARG A 96 -6.38 16.55 -4.26
CA ARG A 96 -7.03 17.78 -4.74
C ARG A 96 -8.51 17.84 -4.34
N LEU A 97 -9.23 16.73 -4.50
CA LEU A 97 -10.63 16.63 -4.09
C LEU A 97 -10.78 16.84 -2.57
N LEU A 98 -9.94 16.19 -1.77
CA LEU A 98 -9.89 16.39 -0.31
C LEU A 98 -9.60 17.84 0.06
N GLY A 99 -8.63 18.47 -0.62
CA GLY A 99 -8.33 19.88 -0.41
C GLY A 99 -9.52 20.80 -0.68
N MET A 100 -10.42 20.45 -1.60
CA MET A 100 -11.65 21.21 -1.84
C MET A 100 -12.83 20.77 -0.96
N GLY A 101 -12.61 19.80 -0.06
CA GLY A 101 -13.61 19.34 0.90
C GLY A 101 -14.44 18.14 0.48
N PHE A 102 -14.19 17.55 -0.69
CA PHE A 102 -14.88 16.34 -1.17
C PHE A 102 -14.27 15.09 -0.53
N ASP A 103 -15.11 14.22 0.03
CA ASP A 103 -14.66 13.05 0.78
C ASP A 103 -14.37 11.84 -0.13
N VAL A 104 -13.10 11.64 -0.44
CA VAL A 104 -12.62 10.44 -1.17
C VAL A 104 -12.21 9.30 -0.22
N GLY A 105 -12.26 9.49 1.10
CA GLY A 105 -11.55 8.67 2.07
C GLY A 105 -10.06 9.03 2.15
N ARG A 106 -9.18 8.02 2.31
CA ARG A 106 -7.73 8.21 2.29
C ARG A 106 -7.25 8.41 0.85
N ALA A 107 -6.28 9.29 0.65
CA ALA A 107 -5.62 9.45 -0.66
C ALA A 107 -4.60 8.33 -0.90
N ASP A 108 -5.12 7.10 -1.03
CA ASP A 108 -4.34 5.86 -1.15
C ASP A 108 -3.87 5.54 -2.57
N GLY A 109 -4.19 6.40 -3.56
CA GLY A 109 -3.85 6.18 -4.96
C GLY A 109 -4.72 5.13 -5.65
N ILE A 110 -5.83 4.69 -5.05
CA ILE A 110 -6.74 3.69 -5.59
C ILE A 110 -8.09 4.33 -5.93
N PHE A 111 -8.50 4.25 -7.19
CA PHE A 111 -9.73 4.87 -7.64
C PHE A 111 -10.94 3.96 -7.37
N GLY A 112 -11.37 3.94 -6.11
CA GLY A 112 -12.51 3.15 -5.65
C GLY A 112 -13.86 3.90 -5.67
N PRO A 113 -14.93 3.25 -5.17
CA PRO A 113 -16.30 3.82 -5.18
C PRO A 113 -16.43 5.17 -4.47
N LYS A 114 -15.71 5.40 -3.36
CA LYS A 114 -15.70 6.70 -2.67
C LYS A 114 -15.11 7.82 -3.55
N SER A 115 -14.00 7.54 -4.23
CA SER A 115 -13.39 8.45 -5.20
C SER A 115 -14.36 8.81 -6.33
N VAL A 116 -15.15 7.84 -6.83
CA VAL A 116 -16.20 8.09 -7.84
C VAL A 116 -17.28 9.03 -7.31
N ILE A 117 -17.78 8.79 -6.11
CA ILE A 117 -18.83 9.63 -5.51
C ILE A 117 -18.35 11.07 -5.35
N ALA A 118 -17.18 11.26 -4.73
CA ALA A 118 -16.56 12.56 -4.56
C ALA A 118 -16.28 13.27 -5.88
N LEU A 119 -15.83 12.53 -6.91
CA LEU A 119 -15.60 13.12 -8.23
C LEU A 119 -16.90 13.59 -8.89
N LYS A 120 -17.98 12.83 -8.77
CA LYS A 120 -19.31 13.22 -9.26
C LYS A 120 -19.83 14.46 -8.56
N GLU A 121 -19.64 14.56 -7.25
CA GLU A 121 -20.01 15.75 -6.47
C GLU A 121 -19.21 16.97 -6.93
N PHE A 122 -17.89 16.82 -7.08
CA PHE A 122 -17.03 17.87 -7.63
C PHE A 122 -17.52 18.32 -9.01
N GLN A 123 -17.71 17.38 -9.95
CA GLN A 123 -18.17 17.69 -11.31
C GLN A 123 -19.47 18.49 -11.31
N ARG A 124 -20.47 18.08 -10.51
CA ARG A 124 -21.73 18.82 -10.37
C ARG A 124 -21.53 20.21 -9.78
N SER A 125 -20.64 20.35 -8.79
CA SER A 125 -20.36 21.65 -8.14
C SER A 125 -19.75 22.68 -9.10
N VAL A 126 -19.08 22.22 -10.16
CA VAL A 126 -18.43 23.07 -11.17
C VAL A 126 -19.21 23.16 -12.49
N GLY A 127 -20.43 22.60 -12.53
CA GLY A 127 -21.30 22.63 -13.71
C GLY A 127 -20.94 21.63 -14.82
N LEU A 128 -20.15 20.60 -14.52
CA LEU A 128 -19.85 19.49 -15.43
C LEU A 128 -20.87 18.35 -15.24
N GLU A 129 -20.94 17.46 -16.23
CA GLU A 129 -21.68 16.21 -16.12
C GLU A 129 -21.03 15.33 -15.03
N GLY A 130 -21.85 14.85 -14.08
CA GLY A 130 -21.40 14.00 -12.98
C GLY A 130 -21.24 12.53 -13.38
N ASP A 131 -20.42 12.27 -14.40
CA ASP A 131 -20.16 10.92 -14.94
C ASP A 131 -19.21 10.10 -14.05
N GLY A 132 -18.43 10.77 -13.18
CA GLY A 132 -17.44 10.15 -12.31
C GLY A 132 -16.17 9.70 -13.02
N ARG A 133 -15.87 10.27 -14.20
CA ARG A 133 -14.65 10.02 -14.97
C ARG A 133 -13.77 11.27 -14.99
N CYS A 134 -12.50 11.11 -14.64
CA CYS A 134 -11.54 12.20 -14.68
C CYS A 134 -10.90 12.26 -16.08
N GLY A 135 -11.61 12.90 -17.02
CA GLY A 135 -11.08 13.26 -18.33
C GLY A 135 -10.48 14.67 -18.35
N GLU A 136 -10.09 15.13 -19.55
CA GLU A 136 -9.45 16.43 -19.76
C GLU A 136 -10.26 17.61 -19.18
N THR A 137 -11.58 17.64 -19.41
CA THR A 137 -12.47 18.70 -18.90
C THR A 137 -12.47 18.77 -17.36
N THR A 138 -12.55 17.60 -16.71
CA THR A 138 -12.48 17.47 -15.25
C THR A 138 -11.13 17.94 -14.72
N VAL A 139 -10.02 17.56 -15.38
CA VAL A 139 -8.66 17.99 -15.00
C VAL A 139 -8.49 19.50 -15.13
N VAL A 140 -8.98 20.11 -16.22
CA VAL A 140 -8.94 21.57 -16.40
C VAL A 140 -9.72 22.28 -15.29
N ALA A 141 -10.92 21.79 -14.95
CA ALA A 141 -11.71 22.34 -13.86
C ALA A 141 -10.97 22.25 -12.50
N LEU A 142 -10.36 21.09 -12.21
CA LEU A 142 -9.56 20.87 -11.00
C LEU A 142 -8.39 21.86 -10.91
N ILE A 143 -7.61 22.02 -11.98
CA ILE A 143 -6.43 22.90 -12.00
C ILE A 143 -6.85 24.37 -11.80
N ARG A 144 -7.95 24.81 -12.42
CA ARG A 144 -8.46 26.18 -12.28
C ARG A 144 -8.87 26.49 -10.85
N LEU A 145 -9.55 25.56 -10.17
CA LEU A 145 -10.05 25.77 -8.81
C LEU A 145 -8.98 25.59 -7.74
N THR A 146 -7.99 24.71 -7.96
CA THR A 146 -6.88 24.52 -7.00
C THR A 146 -6.09 25.83 -6.79
N ARG A 147 -6.02 26.72 -7.78
CA ARG A 147 -5.34 28.02 -7.64
C ARG A 147 -6.13 29.03 -6.79
N THR A 148 -7.41 28.78 -6.59
CA THR A 148 -8.34 29.69 -5.88
C THR A 148 -8.69 29.17 -4.49
N VAL A 149 -8.70 27.85 -4.32
CA VAL A 149 -9.05 27.16 -3.08
C VAL A 149 -7.81 26.49 -2.51
N ALA A 150 -7.14 27.15 -1.57
CA ALA A 150 -6.17 26.49 -0.71
C ALA A 150 -6.96 25.78 0.39
N GLY A 151 -7.12 24.47 0.23
CA GLY A 151 -7.80 23.61 1.20
C GLY A 151 -7.19 23.71 2.59
N GLY A 152 -7.97 24.23 3.53
CA GLY A 152 -7.60 24.35 4.94
C GLY A 152 -7.61 23.00 5.68
N PRO A 153 -7.45 23.03 7.01
CA PRO A 153 -7.19 21.88 7.88
C PRO A 153 -8.31 20.83 7.96
N ALA A 154 -9.32 20.82 7.08
CA ALA A 154 -10.47 19.92 7.14
C ALA A 154 -10.11 18.43 7.08
N THR A 155 -9.11 18.03 6.28
CA THR A 155 -8.63 16.63 6.28
C THR A 155 -7.92 16.30 7.57
N ALA A 156 -6.97 17.15 8.00
CA ALA A 156 -6.24 16.97 9.26
C ALA A 156 -7.18 16.99 10.48
N LEU A 157 -8.21 17.83 10.49
CA LEU A 157 -9.24 17.90 11.53
C LEU A 157 -10.14 16.67 11.51
N ARG A 158 -10.45 16.10 10.34
CA ARG A 158 -11.17 14.82 10.26
C ARG A 158 -10.32 13.68 10.81
N GLU A 159 -9.05 13.61 10.43
CA GLU A 159 -8.12 12.62 10.95
C GLU A 159 -7.92 12.76 12.46
N ASP A 160 -7.76 13.99 12.95
CA ASP A 160 -7.67 14.28 14.38
C ASP A 160 -8.96 13.93 15.12
N ALA A 161 -10.13 14.26 14.57
CA ALA A 161 -11.42 13.87 15.13
C ALA A 161 -11.62 12.35 15.15
N LEU A 162 -11.19 11.64 14.10
CA LEU A 162 -11.21 10.17 14.05
C LEU A 162 -10.26 9.58 15.08
N ARG A 163 -9.04 10.10 15.21
CA ARG A 163 -8.04 9.68 16.19
C ARG A 163 -8.54 9.91 17.62
N ASN A 164 -9.07 11.09 17.91
CA ASN A 164 -9.65 11.45 19.21
C ASN A 164 -10.86 10.60 19.55
N ARG A 165 -11.75 10.34 18.58
CA ARG A 165 -12.89 9.42 18.76
C ARG A 165 -12.42 7.99 19.04
N LYS A 166 -11.37 7.53 18.36
CA LYS A 166 -10.81 6.19 18.58
C LYS A 166 -10.11 6.08 19.94
N GLY A 167 -9.53 7.16 20.46
CA GLY A 167 -8.86 7.20 21.76
C GLY A 167 -7.63 6.26 21.87
N PRO A 168 -6.87 6.34 22.96
CA PRO A 168 -5.72 5.46 23.19
C PRO A 168 -6.10 4.07 23.72
N SER A 169 -7.39 3.84 24.01
CA SER A 169 -7.87 2.58 24.58
C SER A 169 -7.87 1.46 23.55
N LEU A 170 -7.50 0.27 24.01
CA LEU A 170 -7.62 -0.97 23.23
C LEU A 170 -9.04 -1.57 23.29
N LEU A 171 -9.87 -1.09 24.21
CA LEU A 171 -11.24 -1.56 24.37
C LEU A 171 -12.05 -1.30 23.09
N GLU A 172 -12.80 -2.31 22.63
CA GLU A 172 -13.61 -2.29 21.39
C GLU A 172 -12.80 -2.14 20.09
N LYS A 173 -11.47 -2.26 20.13
CA LYS A 173 -10.66 -2.32 18.90
C LYS A 173 -10.81 -3.66 18.23
N VAL A 174 -10.86 -3.65 16.90
CA VAL A 174 -10.82 -4.86 16.09
C VAL A 174 -9.40 -5.04 15.55
N ILE A 175 -8.70 -6.09 15.98
CA ILE A 175 -7.35 -6.42 15.50
C ILE A 175 -7.38 -7.73 14.72
N VAL A 176 -6.82 -7.72 13.52
CA VAL A 176 -6.59 -8.94 12.74
C VAL A 176 -5.15 -9.40 12.94
N LEU A 177 -4.96 -10.65 13.34
CA LEU A 177 -3.66 -11.30 13.41
C LEU A 177 -3.48 -12.21 12.19
N ASP A 178 -2.40 -11.99 11.44
CA ASP A 178 -2.04 -12.78 10.26
C ASP A 178 -0.79 -13.62 10.53
N PRO A 179 -0.91 -14.90 10.90
CA PRO A 179 0.24 -15.78 11.14
C PRO A 179 0.86 -16.32 9.85
N SER A 180 0.85 -15.54 8.78
CA SER A 180 1.48 -15.81 7.48
C SER A 180 1.16 -17.20 6.88
N TRP A 181 2.13 -18.10 6.91
CA TRP A 181 2.16 -19.41 6.24
C TRP A 181 1.29 -20.44 6.96
N GLY A 182 0.85 -21.50 6.29
CA GLY A 182 0.07 -22.58 6.93
C GLY A 182 -0.35 -23.69 5.96
N GLY A 183 -0.99 -24.73 6.49
CA GLY A 183 -1.37 -25.90 5.70
C GLY A 183 -0.20 -26.47 4.88
N ALA A 184 -0.38 -26.60 3.56
CA ALA A 184 0.65 -27.14 2.67
C ALA A 184 1.86 -26.21 2.42
N ASN A 185 1.80 -24.96 2.89
CA ASN A 185 2.89 -23.99 2.77
C ASN A 185 3.42 -23.69 4.17
N PRO A 186 4.38 -24.46 4.71
CA PRO A 186 4.84 -24.32 6.09
C PRO A 186 5.77 -23.11 6.35
N GLY A 187 6.20 -22.40 5.30
CA GLY A 187 7.24 -21.38 5.40
C GLY A 187 8.63 -22.02 5.58
N HIS A 188 9.52 -21.35 6.31
CA HIS A 188 10.83 -21.92 6.65
C HIS A 188 10.75 -22.94 7.79
N SER A 189 11.68 -23.90 7.81
CA SER A 189 11.78 -24.90 8.88
C SER A 189 13.15 -24.86 9.54
N PHE A 190 13.17 -24.99 10.87
CA PHE A 190 14.39 -25.18 11.65
C PHE A 190 14.24 -26.42 12.54
N GLY A 191 14.96 -27.49 12.20
CA GLY A 191 14.78 -28.79 12.85
C GLY A 191 13.37 -29.34 12.63
N ALA A 192 12.64 -29.57 13.72
CA ALA A 192 11.27 -30.10 13.69
C ALA A 192 10.17 -29.02 13.70
N ILE A 193 10.55 -27.74 13.81
CA ILE A 193 9.59 -26.63 13.92
C ILE A 193 9.51 -25.90 12.58
N THR A 194 8.29 -25.68 12.12
CA THR A 194 8.01 -24.84 10.96
C THR A 194 7.63 -23.42 11.39
N GLU A 195 7.91 -22.45 10.52
CA GLU A 195 7.49 -21.05 10.69
C GLU A 195 5.97 -20.97 10.91
N SER A 196 5.19 -21.72 10.11
CA SER A 196 3.74 -21.72 10.22
C SER A 196 3.19 -22.19 11.59
N GLU A 197 3.85 -23.15 12.23
CA GLU A 197 3.48 -23.63 13.57
C GLU A 197 3.85 -22.58 14.63
N PHE A 198 5.06 -22.02 14.51
CA PHE A 198 5.55 -21.01 15.45
C PHE A 198 4.72 -19.72 15.40
N THR A 199 4.46 -19.18 14.21
CA THR A 199 3.67 -17.95 14.05
C THR A 199 2.21 -18.16 14.47
N PHE A 200 1.65 -19.36 14.28
CA PHE A 200 0.29 -19.68 14.74
C PHE A 200 0.19 -19.78 16.26
N ASP A 201 1.15 -20.43 16.93
CA ASP A 201 1.22 -20.48 18.40
C ASP A 201 1.37 -19.06 18.97
N LEU A 202 2.26 -18.25 18.39
CA LEU A 202 2.45 -16.86 18.80
C LEU A 202 1.17 -16.03 18.61
N ALA A 203 0.51 -16.12 17.45
CA ALA A 203 -0.76 -15.44 17.18
C ALA A 203 -1.86 -15.86 18.15
N SER A 204 -1.93 -17.16 18.50
CA SER A 204 -2.93 -17.69 19.43
C SER A 204 -2.73 -17.14 20.85
N ARG A 205 -1.48 -17.06 21.31
CA ARG A 205 -1.14 -16.45 22.61
C ARG A 205 -1.41 -14.95 22.63
N LEU A 206 -1.06 -14.26 21.55
CA LEU A 206 -1.33 -12.83 21.39
C LEU A 206 -2.84 -12.54 21.37
N SER A 207 -3.61 -13.33 20.62
CA SER A 207 -5.07 -13.24 20.55
C SER A 207 -5.71 -13.34 21.94
N LYS A 208 -5.31 -14.35 22.73
CA LYS A 208 -5.79 -14.49 24.11
C LYS A 208 -5.50 -13.25 24.95
N ARG A 209 -4.27 -12.75 24.90
CA ARG A 209 -3.83 -11.60 25.73
C ARG A 209 -4.51 -10.30 25.31
N LEU A 210 -4.78 -10.09 24.02
CA LEU A 210 -5.53 -8.95 23.51
C LEU A 210 -7.03 -9.05 23.87
N GLY A 211 -7.61 -10.25 23.78
CA GLY A 211 -8.99 -10.50 24.20
C GLY A 211 -9.23 -10.20 25.68
N GLU A 212 -8.26 -10.52 26.55
CA GLU A 212 -8.27 -10.15 27.98
C GLU A 212 -8.28 -8.62 28.21
N LEU A 213 -7.84 -7.83 27.23
CA LEU A 213 -7.85 -6.36 27.25
C LEU A 213 -9.11 -5.75 26.58
N GLY A 214 -10.08 -6.58 26.17
CA GLY A 214 -11.31 -6.13 25.53
C GLY A 214 -11.18 -5.81 24.04
N VAL A 215 -10.13 -6.32 23.38
CA VAL A 215 -9.93 -6.25 21.94
C VAL A 215 -10.70 -7.39 21.26
N GLU A 216 -11.43 -7.10 20.19
CA GLU A 216 -11.97 -8.12 19.29
C GLU A 216 -10.87 -8.59 18.34
N VAL A 217 -10.48 -9.86 18.43
CA VAL A 217 -9.35 -10.41 17.64
C VAL A 217 -9.84 -11.42 16.62
N HIS A 218 -9.42 -11.25 15.37
CA HIS A 218 -9.67 -12.19 14.27
C HIS A 218 -8.36 -12.75 13.75
N LEU A 219 -8.27 -14.07 13.53
CA LEU A 219 -7.12 -14.67 12.85
C LEU A 219 -7.43 -14.83 11.36
N THR A 220 -6.45 -14.55 10.48
CA THR A 220 -6.64 -14.73 9.03
C THR A 220 -6.79 -16.19 8.62
N ARG A 221 -6.29 -17.13 9.44
CA ARG A 221 -6.30 -18.56 9.16
C ARG A 221 -6.44 -19.40 10.41
N THR A 222 -6.86 -20.65 10.21
CA THR A 222 -6.67 -21.75 11.18
C THR A 222 -5.29 -22.40 10.98
N ALA A 223 -4.95 -23.39 11.81
CA ALA A 223 -3.66 -24.08 11.75
C ALA A 223 -3.37 -24.69 10.37
N ASP A 224 -4.40 -25.27 9.73
CA ASP A 224 -4.26 -26.08 8.51
C ASP A 224 -4.50 -25.31 7.21
N GLN A 225 -4.67 -23.99 7.29
CA GLN A 225 -5.02 -23.14 6.15
C GLN A 225 -3.87 -22.20 5.79
N SER A 226 -3.77 -21.80 4.52
CA SER A 226 -2.87 -20.74 4.06
C SER A 226 -3.61 -19.85 3.07
N PRO A 227 -4.43 -18.90 3.54
CA PRO A 227 -5.15 -17.98 2.67
C PRO A 227 -4.16 -17.13 1.88
N GLY A 228 -4.47 -16.87 0.61
CA GLY A 228 -3.74 -15.90 -0.20
C GLY A 228 -4.01 -14.46 0.25
N GLU A 229 -3.16 -13.54 -0.20
CA GLU A 229 -3.24 -12.11 0.13
C GLU A 229 -4.65 -11.51 -0.07
N PRO A 230 -5.40 -11.80 -1.16
CA PRO A 230 -6.74 -11.25 -1.35
C PRO A 230 -7.73 -11.66 -0.24
N ALA A 231 -7.68 -12.91 0.22
CA ALA A 231 -8.60 -13.40 1.27
C ALA A 231 -8.28 -12.77 2.64
N ARG A 232 -6.99 -12.49 2.91
CA ARG A 232 -6.57 -11.78 4.13
C ARG A 232 -7.07 -10.34 4.12
N ILE A 233 -6.93 -9.66 2.98
CA ILE A 233 -7.45 -8.30 2.76
C ILE A 233 -8.97 -8.27 2.91
N GLU A 234 -9.66 -9.24 2.29
CA GLU A 234 -11.13 -9.33 2.38
C GLU A 234 -11.59 -9.49 3.82
N LEU A 235 -10.95 -10.36 4.61
CA LEU A 235 -11.27 -10.52 6.03
C LEU A 235 -11.07 -9.20 6.80
N ALA A 236 -9.90 -8.56 6.65
CA ALA A 236 -9.59 -7.33 7.36
C ALA A 236 -10.58 -6.21 7.05
N ASN A 237 -10.97 -6.06 5.79
CA ASN A 237 -11.98 -5.10 5.37
C ASN A 237 -13.38 -5.47 5.88
N LYS A 238 -13.75 -6.76 5.83
CA LYS A 238 -15.06 -7.27 6.27
C LYS A 238 -15.31 -7.00 7.75
N VAL A 239 -14.28 -7.17 8.59
CA VAL A 239 -14.37 -6.91 10.04
C VAL A 239 -14.08 -5.45 10.39
N SER A 240 -13.79 -4.59 9.40
CA SER A 240 -13.39 -3.19 9.61
C SER A 240 -12.23 -3.06 10.61
N ALA A 241 -11.20 -3.90 10.43
CA ALA A 241 -10.07 -3.97 11.34
C ALA A 241 -9.42 -2.59 11.57
N ASP A 242 -9.16 -2.26 12.83
CA ASP A 242 -8.39 -1.08 13.22
C ASP A 242 -6.90 -1.26 12.98
N LEU A 243 -6.41 -2.50 13.09
CA LEU A 243 -5.02 -2.87 12.87
C LEU A 243 -4.92 -4.29 12.34
N VAL A 244 -4.01 -4.50 11.40
CA VAL A 244 -3.57 -5.84 10.97
C VAL A 244 -2.13 -6.04 11.44
N ILE A 245 -1.87 -7.12 12.16
CA ILE A 245 -0.52 -7.51 12.60
C ILE A 245 -0.14 -8.79 11.86
N SER A 246 0.83 -8.70 10.94
CA SER A 246 1.39 -9.87 10.28
C SER A 246 2.62 -10.39 11.02
N LEU A 247 2.69 -11.69 11.23
CA LEU A 247 3.77 -12.37 11.94
C LEU A 247 4.56 -13.25 10.98
N HIS A 248 5.87 -13.08 10.98
CA HIS A 248 6.82 -13.80 10.12
C HIS A 248 8.07 -14.15 10.91
N CYS A 249 8.79 -15.17 10.45
CA CYS A 249 10.14 -15.46 10.90
C CYS A 249 11.13 -15.17 9.77
N ASP A 250 12.16 -14.37 10.08
CA ASP A 250 13.33 -14.29 9.21
C ASP A 250 14.19 -15.55 9.37
N ASN A 251 14.91 -15.91 8.32
CA ASN A 251 15.87 -17.01 8.32
C ASN A 251 17.23 -16.50 7.85
N TYR A 252 18.29 -16.83 8.62
CA TYR A 252 19.64 -16.40 8.29
C TYR A 252 20.67 -17.43 8.75
N THR A 253 21.74 -17.58 7.97
CA THR A 253 22.77 -18.62 8.22
C THR A 253 23.72 -18.29 9.35
N ASN A 254 23.84 -17.01 9.74
CA ASN A 254 24.67 -16.59 10.85
C ASN A 254 23.93 -16.80 12.18
N GLU A 255 24.43 -17.70 13.02
CA GLU A 255 23.85 -18.03 14.34
C GLU A 255 23.83 -16.84 15.32
N ARG A 256 24.58 -15.76 15.04
CA ARG A 256 24.53 -14.51 15.82
C ARG A 256 23.39 -13.58 15.40
N ALA A 257 22.65 -13.90 14.34
CA ALA A 257 21.51 -13.10 13.91
C ALA A 257 20.31 -13.40 14.82
N GLU A 258 20.05 -12.49 15.75
CA GLU A 258 18.93 -12.55 16.69
C GLU A 258 18.24 -11.17 16.79
N GLY A 259 16.95 -11.15 17.11
CA GLY A 259 16.20 -9.91 17.33
C GLY A 259 14.77 -9.95 16.78
N VAL A 260 14.14 -8.77 16.80
CA VAL A 260 12.78 -8.54 16.26
C VAL A 260 12.84 -7.30 15.38
N ALA A 261 12.28 -7.40 14.18
CA ALA A 261 12.02 -6.25 13.33
C ALA A 261 10.51 -5.98 13.30
N SER A 262 10.13 -4.70 13.27
CA SER A 262 8.74 -4.29 13.10
C SER A 262 8.67 -3.28 11.98
N TYR A 263 7.80 -3.57 11.01
CA TYR A 263 7.53 -2.71 9.87
C TYR A 263 6.08 -2.26 9.99
N TYR A 264 5.85 -0.97 9.78
CA TYR A 264 4.50 -0.42 9.65
C TYR A 264 4.38 0.24 8.28
N PHE A 265 3.20 0.14 7.69
CA PHE A 265 2.89 0.88 6.47
C PHE A 265 2.46 2.29 6.88
N GLY A 266 3.16 3.33 6.44
CA GLY A 266 2.82 4.72 6.72
C GLY A 266 3.95 5.68 6.37
N ASN A 267 3.62 6.92 6.01
CA ASN A 267 4.57 8.01 5.86
C ASN A 267 4.42 8.96 7.07
N GLU A 268 5.50 9.57 7.55
CA GLU A 268 5.49 10.49 8.71
C GLU A 268 4.46 11.63 8.56
N GLY A 269 4.13 12.01 7.31
CA GLY A 269 3.11 13.02 7.01
C GLY A 269 1.66 12.51 6.85
N GLU A 270 1.45 11.20 6.69
CA GLU A 270 0.13 10.62 6.33
C GLU A 270 -0.33 9.48 7.27
N GLY A 271 0.46 9.19 8.32
CA GLY A 271 0.13 8.20 9.34
C GLY A 271 0.13 6.75 8.86
N VAL A 272 -0.17 5.83 9.78
CA VAL A 272 -0.41 4.40 9.52
C VAL A 272 -1.75 4.22 8.84
#